data_AF-A0A453GUW4-F1
#
_entry.id   AF-A0A453GUW4-F1
#
_cell.length_a   1.000
_cell.length_b   1.000
_cell.length_c   1.000
_cell.angle_alpha   90.00
_cell.angle_beta   90.00
_cell.angle_gamma   90.00
#
_symmetry.space_group_name_H-M   'P 1'
#
loop_
_entity.id
_entity.type
_entity.pdbx_description
1 polymer ?
#
loop_
_entity_poly.entity_id
_entity_poly.type
_entity_poly.pdbx_seq_one_letter_code
_entity_poly.pdbx_strand_id
1 'polypeptide(L)'
;MASYAPLFVNDNDRTWMPDAIVFNSWQQYGTPSYWMQTFFRESSGALIHPITINSSYSQQLAASAVTWQDSKISFLRVKLVSTAQDPRSLFSRPAIRLMGTHSVDQRRWRRS
;
A
#
# COMPACT_ATOMS: atom_id res chain seq x y z
N MET A 1 7.50 -14.64 -1.54
CA MET A 1 6.28 -14.67 -0.69
C MET A 1 6.57 -13.91 0.58
N ALA A 2 5.59 -13.21 1.16
CA ALA A 2 5.72 -12.50 2.43
C ALA A 2 4.46 -12.76 3.28
N SER A 3 4.63 -12.94 4.60
CA SER A 3 3.55 -13.24 5.54
C SER A 3 3.76 -12.48 6.84
N TYR A 4 2.66 -12.02 7.46
CA TYR A 4 2.71 -11.47 8.81
C TYR A 4 2.81 -12.58 9.85
N ALA A 5 3.62 -12.37 10.89
CA ALA A 5 3.77 -13.28 12.01
C ALA A 5 3.93 -12.51 13.33
N PRO A 6 3.27 -12.95 14.41
CA PRO A 6 2.40 -14.15 14.49
C PRO A 6 0.97 -13.89 13.95
N LEU A 7 0.31 -14.96 13.49
CA LEU A 7 -0.92 -14.86 12.67
C LEU A 7 -2.20 -14.81 13.50
N PHE A 8 -2.31 -15.67 14.51
CA PHE A 8 -3.51 -15.83 15.32
C PHE A 8 -3.13 -15.74 16.79
N VAL A 9 -3.94 -15.02 17.57
CA VAL A 9 -3.83 -14.99 19.02
C VAL A 9 -5.19 -15.08 19.68
N ASN A 10 -5.28 -15.89 20.73
CA ASN A 10 -6.45 -15.92 21.60
C ASN A 10 -6.38 -14.71 22.53
N ASP A 11 -7.43 -13.91 22.56
CA ASP A 11 -7.52 -12.71 23.39
C ASP A 11 -7.36 -13.01 24.89
N ASN A 12 -7.74 -14.23 25.32
CA ASN A 12 -7.62 -14.68 26.71
C ASN A 12 -6.23 -15.23 27.08
N ASP A 13 -5.34 -15.46 26.11
CA ASP A 13 -4.03 -16.07 26.35
C ASP A 13 -2.95 -15.39 25.49
N ARG A 14 -2.74 -14.11 25.79
CA ARG A 14 -1.91 -13.22 24.98
C ARG A 14 -0.50 -13.12 25.56
N THR A 15 0.44 -13.82 24.93
CA THR A 15 1.86 -13.84 25.37
C THR A 15 2.77 -12.90 24.55
N TRP A 16 2.35 -12.52 23.33
CA TRP A 16 3.09 -11.64 22.42
C TRP A 16 2.15 -10.63 21.75
N MET A 17 2.66 -9.47 21.34
CA MET A 17 1.89 -8.45 20.61
C MET A 17 2.74 -7.73 19.55
N PRO A 18 2.16 -7.32 18.40
CA PRO A 18 0.81 -7.59 17.92
C PRO A 18 0.72 -8.75 16.90
N ASP A 19 -0.41 -9.45 16.89
CA ASP A 19 -0.76 -10.50 15.92
C ASP A 19 -1.71 -9.98 14.84
N ALA A 20 -1.81 -10.68 13.70
CA ALA A 20 -2.71 -10.26 12.62
C ALA A 20 -4.20 -10.42 12.99
N ILE A 21 -4.59 -11.57 13.54
CA ILE A 21 -5.98 -11.91 13.83
C ILE A 21 -6.10 -12.25 15.32
N VAL A 22 -6.98 -11.55 16.02
CA VAL A 22 -7.31 -11.80 17.42
C VAL A 22 -8.66 -12.49 17.49
N PHE A 23 -8.79 -13.55 18.27
CA PHE A 23 -10.04 -14.29 18.41
C PHE A 23 -10.31 -14.70 19.86
N ASN A 24 -11.57 -15.00 20.18
CA ASN A 24 -11.99 -15.70 21.38
C ASN A 24 -13.13 -16.67 21.02
N SER A 25 -13.78 -17.26 22.03
CA SER A 25 -14.82 -18.28 21.81
C SER A 25 -16.07 -17.80 21.06
N TRP A 26 -16.26 -16.48 20.87
CA TRP A 26 -17.49 -15.91 20.31
C TRP A 26 -17.28 -14.83 19.24
N GLN A 27 -16.05 -14.34 19.04
CA GLN A 27 -15.74 -13.28 18.09
C GLN A 27 -14.29 -13.32 17.62
N GLN A 28 -14.04 -12.67 16.48
CA GLN A 28 -12.69 -12.47 15.93
C GLN A 28 -12.59 -11.11 15.25
N TYR A 29 -11.41 -10.49 15.28
CA TYR A 29 -11.13 -9.24 14.60
C TYR A 29 -9.69 -9.20 14.05
N GLY A 30 -9.50 -8.50 12.93
CA GLY A 30 -8.19 -8.27 12.33
C GLY A 30 -7.56 -6.98 12.83
N THR A 31 -6.28 -7.00 13.16
CA THR A 31 -5.49 -5.80 13.47
C THR A 31 -5.18 -5.01 12.19
N PRO A 32 -4.67 -3.76 12.28
CA PRO A 32 -4.30 -2.99 11.08
C PRO A 32 -3.35 -3.76 10.14
N SER A 33 -2.49 -4.62 10.70
CA SER A 33 -1.59 -5.48 9.93
C SER A 33 -2.30 -6.53 9.07
N TYR A 34 -3.40 -7.11 9.56
CA TYR A 34 -4.22 -8.02 8.76
C TYR A 34 -4.83 -7.32 7.54
N TRP A 35 -5.34 -6.10 7.72
CA TRP A 35 -5.90 -5.32 6.63
C TRP A 35 -4.82 -4.88 5.64
N MET A 36 -3.64 -4.47 6.13
CA MET A 36 -2.49 -4.19 5.27
C MET A 36 -2.15 -5.40 4.39
N GLN A 37 -2.04 -6.60 4.98
CA GLN A 37 -1.77 -7.80 4.21
C GLN A 37 -2.88 -8.11 3.18
N THR A 38 -4.14 -7.85 3.53
CA THR A 38 -5.29 -7.99 2.63
C THR A 38 -5.18 -7.04 1.43
N PHE A 39 -4.77 -5.79 1.62
CA PHE A 39 -4.53 -4.85 0.51
C PHE A 39 -3.44 -5.33 -0.46
N PHE A 40 -2.49 -6.14 0.00
CA PHE A 40 -1.39 -6.69 -0.81
C PHE A 40 -1.61 -8.12 -1.32
N ARG A 41 -2.77 -8.73 -1.04
CA ARG A 41 -3.09 -10.09 -1.49
C ARG A 41 -3.00 -10.25 -3.03
N GLU A 42 -3.61 -9.33 -3.74
CA GLU A 42 -3.73 -9.34 -5.21
C GLU A 42 -2.51 -8.72 -5.92
N SER A 43 -1.30 -9.02 -5.43
CA SER A 43 -0.03 -8.59 -6.05
C SER A 43 0.76 -9.76 -6.64
N SER A 44 0.32 -10.99 -6.39
CA SER A 44 1.02 -12.20 -6.84
C SER A 44 0.88 -12.35 -8.36
N GLY A 45 2.01 -12.53 -9.06
CA GLY A 45 2.03 -12.63 -10.53
C GLY A 45 1.85 -11.30 -11.27
N ALA A 46 1.85 -10.16 -10.58
CA ALA A 46 1.74 -8.83 -11.19
C ALA A 46 3.10 -8.31 -11.68
N LEU A 47 3.10 -7.49 -12.75
CA LEU A 47 4.29 -6.82 -13.28
C LEU A 47 4.56 -5.53 -12.50
N ILE A 48 5.77 -5.38 -11.97
CA ILE A 48 6.18 -4.21 -11.18
C ILE A 48 6.67 -3.11 -12.12
N HIS A 49 6.18 -1.88 -11.92
CA HIS A 49 6.63 -0.69 -12.64
C HIS A 49 7.61 0.14 -11.80
N PRO A 50 8.68 0.67 -12.41
CA PRO A 50 9.58 1.59 -11.73
C PRO A 50 8.86 2.90 -11.38
N ILE A 51 9.07 3.36 -10.15
CA ILE A 51 8.50 4.58 -9.61
C ILE A 51 9.61 5.50 -9.11
N THR A 52 9.37 6.80 -9.19
CA THR A 52 10.25 7.80 -8.58
C THR A 52 9.43 8.81 -7.80
N ILE A 53 9.83 9.05 -6.56
CA ILE A 53 9.22 10.02 -5.67
C ILE A 53 10.17 11.23 -5.59
N ASN A 54 9.81 12.32 -6.24
CA ASN A 54 10.61 13.55 -6.25
C ASN A 54 9.99 14.61 -5.33
N SER A 55 9.96 14.33 -4.03
CA SER A 55 9.35 15.20 -3.02
C SER A 55 10.24 15.32 -1.79
N SER A 56 10.09 16.43 -1.05
CA SER A 56 10.72 16.63 0.26
C SER A 56 10.33 15.57 1.29
N TYR A 57 9.24 14.83 1.03
CA TYR A 57 8.72 13.75 1.88
C TYR A 57 9.17 12.35 1.42
N SER A 58 10.17 12.23 0.56
CA SER A 58 10.63 10.93 0.01
C SER A 58 10.98 9.89 1.08
N GLN A 59 11.45 10.33 2.25
CA GLN A 59 11.79 9.46 3.38
C GLN A 59 10.56 9.00 4.19
N GLN A 60 9.43 9.66 4.03
CA GLN A 60 8.18 9.38 4.76
C GLN A 60 7.11 8.75 3.86
N LEU A 61 7.43 8.54 2.58
CA LEU A 61 6.51 8.04 1.58
C LEU A 61 7.11 6.84 0.86
N ALA A 62 6.43 5.72 0.95
CA ALA A 62 6.69 4.57 0.09
C ALA A 62 5.57 4.47 -0.95
N ALA A 63 5.93 4.08 -2.16
CA ALA A 63 4.97 3.84 -3.22
C ALA A 63 5.27 2.51 -3.92
N SER A 64 4.29 1.95 -4.59
CA SER A 64 4.49 0.82 -5.51
C SER A 64 3.45 0.89 -6.61
N ALA A 65 3.84 0.53 -7.82
CA ALA A 65 2.93 0.41 -8.94
C ALA A 65 3.06 -0.96 -9.58
N VAL A 66 1.94 -1.65 -9.71
CA VAL A 66 1.88 -2.98 -10.31
C VAL A 66 0.77 -3.04 -11.33
N THR A 67 1.03 -3.69 -12.46
CA THR A 67 -0.02 -4.10 -13.39
C THR A 67 -0.37 -5.55 -13.11
N TRP A 68 -1.62 -5.78 -12.75
CA TRP A 68 -2.18 -7.10 -12.55
C TRP A 68 -3.24 -7.36 -13.63
N GLN A 69 -3.29 -8.58 -14.14
CA GLN A 69 -4.19 -8.97 -15.22
C GLN A 69 -5.23 -9.95 -14.67
N ASP A 70 -6.50 -9.62 -14.84
CA ASP A 70 -7.60 -10.53 -14.60
C ASP A 70 -8.20 -10.95 -15.93
N SER A 71 -8.00 -12.21 -16.32
CA SER A 71 -8.63 -12.89 -17.45
C SER A 71 -8.48 -12.20 -18.83
N LYS A 72 -8.95 -10.95 -18.99
CA LYS A 72 -8.82 -10.07 -20.17
C LYS A 72 -8.61 -8.58 -19.84
N ILE A 73 -8.68 -8.17 -18.57
CA ILE A 73 -8.57 -6.77 -18.15
C ILE A 73 -7.24 -6.56 -17.42
N SER A 74 -6.48 -5.55 -17.84
CA SER A 74 -5.26 -5.13 -17.16
C SER A 74 -5.58 -3.98 -16.22
N PHE A 75 -5.25 -4.13 -14.94
CA PHE A 75 -5.42 -3.11 -13.92
C PHE A 75 -4.07 -2.56 -13.50
N LEU A 76 -3.89 -1.24 -13.61
CA LEU A 76 -2.79 -0.54 -12.97
C LEU A 76 -3.20 -0.20 -11.54
N ARG A 77 -2.49 -0.75 -10.56
CA ARG A 77 -2.68 -0.46 -9.14
C ARG A 77 -1.47 0.32 -8.62
N VAL A 78 -1.73 1.51 -8.10
CA VAL A 78 -0.74 2.33 -7.40
C VAL A 78 -1.10 2.33 -5.93
N LYS A 79 -0.14 1.93 -5.09
CA LYS A 79 -0.28 1.92 -3.63
C LYS A 79 0.70 2.93 -3.05
N LEU A 80 0.22 3.68 -2.06
CA LEU A 80 0.93 4.76 -1.41
C LEU A 80 0.84 4.55 0.10
N VAL A 81 1.99 4.57 0.78
CA VAL A 81 2.09 4.43 2.23
C VAL A 81 2.84 5.63 2.77
N SER A 82 2.22 6.35 3.68
CA SER A 82 2.84 7.47 4.36
C SER A 82 3.06 7.15 5.83
N THR A 83 4.24 7.53 6.33
CA THR A 83 4.58 7.52 7.77
C THR A 83 4.56 8.93 8.37
N ALA A 84 4.22 9.95 7.58
CA ALA A 84 4.06 11.31 8.08
C ALA A 84 2.86 11.41 9.05
N GLN A 85 3.05 12.16 10.14
CA GLN A 85 2.01 12.40 11.14
C GLN A 85 0.96 13.42 10.67
N ASP A 86 1.35 14.33 9.77
CA ASP A 86 0.42 15.31 9.18
C ASP A 86 -0.07 14.85 7.80
N PRO A 87 -1.37 14.54 7.63
CA PRO A 87 -1.92 14.04 6.38
C PRO A 87 -1.99 15.09 5.27
N ARG A 88 -1.95 16.39 5.60
CA ARG A 88 -2.10 17.50 4.63
C ARG A 88 -0.80 17.80 3.89
N SER A 89 0.33 17.46 4.50
CA SER A 89 1.67 17.67 3.93
C SER A 89 1.87 16.98 2.57
N LEU A 90 1.25 15.82 2.34
CA LEU A 90 1.40 14.98 1.15
C LEU A 90 0.68 15.50 -0.10
N PHE A 91 -0.48 16.15 0.09
CA PHE A 91 -1.31 16.63 -1.01
C PHE A 91 -0.92 18.02 -1.51
N SER A 92 -0.08 18.73 -0.77
CA SER A 92 0.37 20.07 -1.15
C SER A 92 1.20 20.05 -2.44
N ARG A 93 1.97 18.97 -2.71
CA ARG A 93 2.79 18.81 -3.94
C ARG A 93 3.07 17.31 -4.25
N PRO A 94 2.16 16.56 -4.87
CA PRO A 94 2.47 15.18 -5.25
C PRO A 94 3.44 15.16 -6.44
N ALA A 95 4.63 14.61 -6.24
CA ALA A 95 5.67 14.46 -7.25
C ALA A 95 6.04 12.98 -7.46
N ILE A 96 5.01 12.14 -7.55
CA ILE A 96 5.16 10.70 -7.82
C ILE A 96 5.06 10.52 -9.32
N ARG A 97 6.16 10.06 -9.94
CA ARG A 97 6.23 9.76 -11.36
C ARG A 97 6.30 8.26 -11.54
N LEU A 98 5.34 7.70 -12.25
CA LEU A 98 5.43 6.37 -12.83
C LEU A 98 6.34 6.45 -14.04
N MET A 99 7.41 5.67 -14.07
CA MET A 99 8.28 5.61 -15.23
C MET A 99 7.72 4.56 -16.20
N GLY A 100 7.12 5.05 -17.30
CA GLY A 100 6.66 4.26 -18.44
C GLY A 100 6.89 5.07 -19.72
N THR A 101 7.31 4.40 -20.78
CA THR A 101 7.74 4.97 -22.07
C THR A 101 6.84 6.10 -22.59
N HIS A 102 7.46 7.21 -22.98
CA HIS A 102 6.91 8.50 -23.44
C HIS A 102 6.41 9.45 -22.34
N SER A 103 7.18 10.53 -22.20
CA SER A 103 6.98 11.67 -21.31
C SER A 103 5.64 12.36 -21.60
N VAL A 104 4.68 12.27 -20.69
CA VAL A 104 3.46 13.10 -20.74
C VAL A 104 3.74 14.40 -19.96
N ASP A 105 3.73 15.53 -20.68
CA ASP A 105 3.99 16.87 -20.14
C ASP A 105 2.95 17.25 -19.07
N GLN A 106 3.44 17.51 -17.85
CA GLN A 106 2.62 17.87 -16.69
C GLN A 106 2.07 19.31 -16.76
N ARG A 107 2.36 20.08 -17.82
CA ARG A 107 1.86 21.47 -18.01
C ARG A 107 0.38 21.62 -18.34
N ARG A 108 -0.40 20.54 -18.45
CA ARG A 108 -1.82 20.61 -18.87
C ARG A 108 -2.83 20.83 -17.74
N TRP A 109 -2.44 20.71 -16.46
CA TRP A 109 -3.39 20.79 -15.33
C TRP A 109 -3.49 22.15 -14.63
N ARG A 110 -2.91 23.22 -15.20
CA ARG A 110 -3.12 24.59 -14.70
C ARG A 110 -4.10 25.34 -15.62
N ARG A 111 -5.39 25.04 -15.52
CA ARG A 111 -6.52 25.92 -15.93
C ARG A 111 -7.85 25.22 -15.61
N SER A 112 -8.39 25.55 -14.44
CA SER A 112 -9.82 25.80 -14.17
C SER A 112 -9.94 26.37 -12.77
#